data_AF-A0A0V1PYF8-F1
#
_entry.id   AF-A0A0V1PYF8-F1
#
_cell.length_a   1.000
_cell.length_b   1.000
_cell.length_c   1.000
_cell.angle_alpha   90.00
_cell.angle_beta   90.00
_cell.angle_gamma   90.00
#
_symmetry.space_group_name_H-M   'P 1'
#
loop_
_entity.id
_entity.type
_entity.pdbx_description
1 polymer ?
#
loop_
_entity_poly.entity_id
_entity_poly.type
_entity_poly.pdbx_seq_one_letter_code
_entity_poly.pdbx_strand_id
1 'polypeptide(L)'
;MSAPAYYELYRRSTIGTTLTDALDTLISDEKIQPQLAMRILNNFDRIISELLKNELGISKSKLTFKGDLHTYRFCDDVWTFIIKNVLIKLTDVSNSGNNDLNDNEINVDKFKIVACNSKKAGDM
;
A
#
# COMPACT_ATOMS: atom_id res chain seq x y z
N MET A 1 -6.68 20.27 17.55
CA MET A 1 -6.74 18.80 17.55
C MET A 1 -6.22 18.32 16.22
N SER A 2 -4.97 17.88 16.15
CA SER A 2 -4.41 17.32 14.91
C SER A 2 -5.10 15.99 14.67
N ALA A 3 -5.80 15.81 13.55
CA ALA A 3 -6.23 14.49 13.12
C ALA A 3 -5.00 13.55 13.12
N PRO A 4 -5.15 12.25 13.46
CA PRO A 4 -4.06 11.31 13.30
C PRO A 4 -3.59 11.37 11.85
N ALA A 5 -2.32 11.68 11.63
CA ALA A 5 -1.76 11.76 10.29
C ALA A 5 -1.69 10.34 9.72
N TYR A 6 -2.63 10.00 8.84
CA TYR A 6 -2.57 8.78 8.06
C TYR A 6 -1.41 8.89 7.07
N TYR A 7 -0.72 7.78 6.80
CA TYR A 7 0.37 7.80 5.83
C TYR A 7 -0.15 8.08 4.43
N GLU A 8 0.48 9.04 3.75
CA GLU A 8 0.24 9.32 2.32
C GLU A 8 0.90 8.28 1.40
N LEU A 9 1.52 7.23 1.96
CA LEU A 9 2.23 6.17 1.25
C LEU A 9 1.39 5.57 0.12
N TYR A 10 0.10 5.33 0.39
CA TYR A 10 -0.81 4.67 -0.54
C TYR A 10 -1.23 5.57 -1.70
N ARG A 11 -0.96 6.88 -1.68
CA ARG A 11 -1.17 7.75 -2.85
C ARG A 11 -0.26 7.36 -4.03
N ARG A 12 0.83 6.64 -3.77
CA ARG A 12 1.75 6.11 -4.80
C ARG A 12 1.34 4.74 -5.35
N SER A 13 0.30 4.13 -4.81
CA SER A 13 -0.29 2.91 -5.40
C SER A 13 -1.03 3.26 -6.68
N THR A 14 -1.31 2.28 -7.53
CA THR A 14 -2.04 2.49 -8.79
C THR A 14 -3.35 3.24 -8.57
N ILE A 15 -4.13 2.87 -7.53
CA ILE A 15 -5.40 3.55 -7.22
C ILE A 15 -5.18 5.00 -6.77
N GLY A 16 -4.13 5.25 -5.98
CA GLY A 16 -3.79 6.59 -5.50
C GLY A 16 -3.28 7.51 -6.61
N THR A 17 -2.46 6.99 -7.52
CA THR A 17 -1.98 7.75 -8.70
C THR A 17 -3.14 8.08 -9.62
N THR A 18 -4.01 7.10 -9.92
CA THR A 18 -5.18 7.36 -10.78
C THR A 18 -6.16 8.35 -10.17
N LEU A 19 -6.31 8.36 -8.83
CA LEU A 19 -7.12 9.36 -8.13
C LEU A 19 -6.49 10.75 -8.26
N THR A 20 -5.17 10.85 -8.09
CA THR A 20 -4.45 12.13 -8.21
C THR A 20 -4.58 12.68 -9.62
N ASP A 21 -4.37 11.85 -10.65
CA ASP A 21 -4.51 12.25 -12.06
C ASP A 21 -5.93 12.73 -12.38
N ALA A 22 -6.96 12.05 -11.84
CA ALA A 22 -8.35 12.45 -12.03
C ALA A 22 -8.67 13.79 -11.32
N LEU A 23 -8.13 14.00 -10.12
CA LEU A 23 -8.29 15.27 -9.40
C LEU A 23 -7.57 16.42 -10.14
N ASP A 24 -6.37 16.19 -10.65
CA ASP A 24 -5.62 17.17 -11.43
C ASP A 24 -6.35 17.55 -12.73
N THR A 25 -7.03 16.59 -13.36
CA THR A 25 -7.90 16.86 -14.52
C THR A 25 -9.07 17.77 -14.13
N LEU A 26 -9.77 17.48 -13.02
CA LEU A 26 -10.88 18.32 -12.56
C LEU A 26 -10.45 19.72 -12.13
N ILE A 27 -9.23 19.87 -11.60
CA ILE A 27 -8.64 21.18 -11.29
C ILE A 27 -8.34 21.94 -12.58
N SER A 28 -7.72 21.26 -13.56
CA SER A 28 -7.37 21.85 -14.87
C SER A 28 -8.61 22.31 -15.64
N ASP A 29 -9.71 21.58 -15.52
CA ASP A 29 -11.02 21.92 -16.09
C ASP A 29 -11.82 22.94 -15.26
N GLU A 30 -11.19 23.52 -14.22
CA GLU A 30 -11.78 24.47 -13.27
C GLU A 30 -13.07 23.98 -12.59
N LYS A 31 -13.26 22.66 -12.49
CA LYS A 31 -14.45 22.05 -11.87
C LYS A 31 -14.36 22.01 -10.36
N ILE A 32 -13.15 21.91 -9.81
CA ILE A 32 -12.89 21.89 -8.38
C ILE A 32 -11.69 22.78 -8.03
N GLN A 33 -11.67 23.29 -6.80
CA GLN A 33 -10.52 24.00 -6.26
C GLN A 33 -9.46 23.02 -5.72
N PRO A 34 -8.16 23.36 -5.78
CA PRO A 34 -7.08 22.52 -5.23
C PRO A 34 -7.27 22.15 -3.75
N GLN A 35 -7.86 23.04 -2.95
CA GLN A 35 -8.15 22.79 -1.54
C GLN A 35 -9.14 21.64 -1.34
N LEU A 36 -10.09 21.46 -2.27
CA LEU A 36 -11.04 20.35 -2.24
C LEU A 36 -10.34 19.03 -2.60
N ALA A 37 -9.47 19.03 -3.61
CA ALA A 37 -8.69 17.85 -3.98
C ALA A 37 -7.82 17.35 -2.81
N MET A 38 -7.17 18.26 -2.07
CA MET A 38 -6.40 17.90 -0.87
C MET A 38 -7.28 17.27 0.22
N ARG A 39 -8.52 17.75 0.40
CA ARG A 39 -9.48 17.13 1.34
C ARG A 39 -9.89 15.72 0.90
N ILE A 40 -10.04 15.50 -0.41
CA ILE A 40 -10.34 14.17 -0.97
C ILE A 40 -9.16 13.23 -0.72
N LEU A 41 -7.92 13.67 -0.98
CA LEU A 41 -6.72 12.88 -0.74
C LEU A 41 -6.55 12.52 0.75
N ASN A 42 -6.79 13.46 1.66
CA ASN A 42 -6.75 13.18 3.10
C ASN A 42 -7.81 12.14 3.52
N ASN A 43 -8.98 12.15 2.88
CA ASN A 43 -10.01 11.12 3.12
C ASN A 43 -9.60 9.77 2.53
N PHE A 44 -8.99 9.77 1.34
CA PHE A 44 -8.42 8.58 0.73
C PHE A 44 -7.38 7.92 1.66
N ASP A 45 -6.43 8.68 2.21
CA ASP A 45 -5.40 8.14 3.10
C ASP A 45 -6.00 7.46 4.34
N ARG A 46 -7.05 8.06 4.91
CA ARG A 46 -7.80 7.46 6.02
C ARG A 46 -8.47 6.15 5.62
N ILE A 47 -9.27 6.18 4.56
CA ILE A 47 -10.09 5.05 4.14
C ILE A 47 -9.22 3.87 3.72
N ILE A 48 -8.19 4.08 2.90
CA ILE A 48 -7.34 2.99 2.44
C ILE A 48 -6.57 2.34 3.60
N SER A 49 -6.10 3.15 4.56
CA SER A 49 -5.42 2.66 5.76
C SER A 49 -6.35 1.87 6.69
N GLU A 50 -7.63 2.22 6.75
CA GLU A 50 -8.63 1.46 7.50
C GLU A 50 -8.95 0.14 6.79
N LEU A 51 -9.24 0.18 5.49
CA LEU A 51 -9.63 -0.99 4.68
C LEU A 51 -8.56 -2.08 4.61
N LEU A 52 -7.28 -1.70 4.55
CA LEU A 52 -6.17 -2.65 4.46
C LEU A 52 -5.80 -3.30 5.80
N LYS A 53 -6.41 -2.89 6.92
CA LYS A 53 -6.20 -3.58 8.21
C LYS A 53 -6.80 -4.98 8.17
N ASN A 54 -6.09 -5.92 8.79
CA ASN A 54 -6.52 -7.31 8.91
C ASN A 54 -7.91 -7.45 9.58
N GLU A 55 -8.26 -6.53 10.47
CA GLU A 55 -9.53 -6.52 11.22
C GLU A 55 -10.77 -6.50 10.31
N LEU A 56 -10.68 -5.87 9.14
CA LEU A 56 -11.82 -5.77 8.21
C LEU A 56 -11.91 -6.97 7.26
N GLY A 57 -10.94 -7.89 7.29
CA GLY A 57 -10.97 -9.12 6.50
C GLY A 57 -11.04 -8.89 4.99
N ILE A 58 -10.66 -7.72 4.49
CA ILE A 58 -10.61 -7.40 3.04
C ILE A 58 -9.36 -8.02 2.41
N SER A 59 -8.22 -7.90 3.10
CA SER A 59 -6.96 -8.53 2.69
C SER A 59 -6.87 -9.95 3.25
N LYS A 60 -7.57 -10.90 2.62
CA LYS A 60 -7.59 -12.32 3.03
C LYS A 60 -6.41 -13.12 2.50
N SER A 61 -5.55 -12.55 1.67
CA SER A 61 -4.45 -13.29 1.06
C SER A 61 -3.17 -13.10 1.85
N LYS A 62 -2.41 -14.19 2.03
CA LYS A 62 -1.07 -14.15 2.60
C LYS A 62 -0.05 -14.22 1.48
N LEU A 63 0.84 -13.22 1.45
CA LEU A 63 1.97 -13.16 0.53
C LEU A 63 3.24 -13.59 1.27
N THR A 64 3.95 -14.58 0.73
CA THR A 64 5.28 -14.99 1.18
C THR A 64 6.27 -14.76 0.04
N PHE A 65 7.47 -14.27 0.32
CA PHE A 65 8.47 -14.05 -0.73
C PHE A 65 9.86 -14.49 -0.26
N LYS A 66 10.72 -14.88 -1.21
CA LYS A 66 12.13 -15.20 -0.99
C LYS A 66 12.96 -14.63 -2.14
N GLY A 67 14.09 -13.99 -1.83
CA GLY A 67 15.00 -13.45 -2.83
C GLY A 67 16.25 -12.86 -2.18
N ASP A 68 17.10 -12.25 -2.99
CA ASP A 68 18.38 -11.69 -2.57
C ASP A 68 18.22 -10.22 -2.17
N LEU A 69 18.55 -9.88 -0.94
CA LEU A 69 18.53 -8.47 -0.51
C LEU A 69 19.63 -7.69 -1.22
N HIS A 70 19.25 -6.71 -2.04
CA HIS A 70 20.20 -5.88 -2.78
C HIS A 70 20.63 -4.64 -1.98
N THR A 71 19.66 -3.92 -1.41
CA THR A 71 19.92 -2.76 -0.53
C THR A 71 18.75 -2.55 0.42
N TYR A 72 19.04 -1.94 1.58
CA TYR A 72 18.06 -1.51 2.55
C TYR A 72 18.37 -0.09 3.04
N ARG A 73 17.35 0.62 3.53
CA ARG A 73 17.48 1.92 4.20
C ARG A 73 16.39 2.08 5.22
N PHE A 74 16.73 2.65 6.38
CA PHE A 74 15.79 3.12 7.38
C PHE A 74 16.05 4.62 7.61
N CYS A 75 15.00 5.44 7.44
CA CYS A 75 15.05 6.88 7.66
C CYS A 75 13.61 7.36 7.93
N ASP A 76 13.42 8.27 8.89
CA ASP A 76 12.12 8.84 9.26
C ASP A 76 11.03 7.80 9.50
N ASP A 77 11.36 6.74 10.25
CA ASP A 77 10.47 5.61 10.54
C ASP A 77 9.92 4.84 9.31
N VAL A 78 10.58 4.99 8.16
CA VAL A 78 10.27 4.28 6.93
C VAL A 78 11.40 3.35 6.54
N TRP A 79 11.08 2.06 6.47
CA TRP A 79 11.93 1.05 5.85
C TRP A 79 11.77 1.04 4.34
N THR A 80 12.86 0.93 3.62
CA THR A 80 12.87 0.66 2.18
C THR A 80 13.83 -0.47 1.86
N PHE A 81 13.33 -1.50 1.20
CA PHE A 81 14.12 -2.64 0.73
C PHE A 81 14.04 -2.73 -0.80
N ILE A 82 15.15 -3.13 -1.41
CA ILE A 82 15.17 -3.61 -2.79
C ILE A 82 15.70 -5.03 -2.75
N ILE A 83 14.89 -5.97 -3.24
CA ILE A 83 15.18 -7.39 -3.29
C ILE A 83 15.25 -7.79 -4.77
N LYS A 84 16.18 -8.66 -5.15
CA LYS A 84 16.34 -9.19 -6.50
C LYS A 84 16.06 -10.68 -6.55
N ASN A 85 15.78 -11.20 -7.74
CA ASN A 85 15.55 -12.64 -7.99
C ASN A 85 14.50 -13.22 -7.04
N VAL A 86 13.33 -12.57 -6.98
CA VAL A 86 12.31 -12.83 -5.97
C VAL A 86 11.31 -13.84 -6.46
N LEU A 87 11.13 -14.92 -5.70
CA LEU A 87 10.00 -15.82 -5.80
C LEU A 87 8.93 -15.38 -4.81
N ILE A 88 7.75 -15.03 -5.32
CA ILE A 88 6.57 -14.63 -4.54
C ILE A 88 5.55 -15.76 -4.59
N LYS A 89 5.02 -16.16 -3.44
CA LYS A 89 3.93 -17.12 -3.28
C LYS A 89 2.71 -16.41 -2.71
N LEU A 90 1.58 -16.50 -3.41
CA LEU A 90 0.29 -16.02 -2.92
C LEU A 90 -0.57 -17.19 -2.44
N THR A 91 -1.00 -17.13 -1.19
CA THR A 91 -1.93 -18.10 -0.60
C THR A 91 -3.23 -17.39 -0.25
N ASP A 92 -4.34 -17.84 -0.83
CA ASP A 92 -5.66 -17.33 -0.50
C ASP A 92 -6.16 -18.02 0.79
N VAL A 93 -6.29 -17.27 1.88
CA VAL A 93 -6.70 -17.81 3.18
C VAL A 93 -8.22 -18.10 3.22
N SER A 94 -8.97 -17.76 2.16
CA SER A 94 -10.42 -17.98 2.09
C SER A 94 -10.84 -19.33 1.48
N ASN A 95 -9.97 -20.01 0.73
CA ASN A 95 -10.27 -21.30 0.10
C ASN A 95 -9.74 -22.48 0.94
N SER A 96 -10.29 -22.67 2.14
CA SER A 96 -9.96 -23.83 3.01
C SER A 96 -10.65 -25.14 2.56
N GLY A 97 -11.07 -25.28 1.30
CA GLY A 97 -11.96 -26.35 0.85
C GLY A 97 -11.58 -27.10 -0.43
N ASN A 98 -10.61 -26.65 -1.22
CA ASN A 98 -10.15 -27.38 -2.41
C ASN A 98 -8.62 -27.40 -2.47
N ASN A 99 -8.06 -28.62 -2.37
CA ASN A 99 -6.64 -28.93 -2.51
C ASN A 99 -6.13 -28.82 -3.96
N ASP A 100 -6.50 -27.77 -4.69
CA ASP A 100 -5.85 -27.47 -5.96
C ASP A 100 -4.63 -26.60 -5.69
N LEU A 101 -3.53 -27.31 -5.44
CA LEU A 101 -2.15 -26.86 -5.26
C LEU A 101 -1.61 -26.17 -6.53
N ASN A 102 -2.17 -25.02 -6.87
CA ASN A 102 -1.46 -24.04 -7.67
C ASN A 102 -1.16 -22.85 -6.75
N ASP A 103 -0.17 -23.05 -5.87
CA ASP A 103 0.61 -21.95 -5.31
C ASP A 103 0.93 -21.02 -6.49
N ASN A 104 0.30 -19.85 -6.54
CA ASN A 104 0.56 -18.88 -7.59
C ASN A 104 1.95 -18.30 -7.31
N GLU A 105 2.96 -19.01 -7.81
CA GLU A 105 4.36 -18.63 -7.74
C GLU A 105 4.67 -17.64 -8.86
N ILE A 106 5.21 -16.48 -8.48
CA ILE A 106 5.56 -15.40 -9.39
C ILE A 106 7.05 -15.11 -9.21
N ASN A 107 7.81 -15.19 -10.30
CA ASN A 107 9.20 -14.75 -10.34
C ASN A 107 9.28 -13.26 -10.71
N VAL A 108 10.05 -12.50 -9.96
CA VAL A 108 10.21 -11.05 -10.12
C VAL A 108 11.70 -10.67 -10.00
N ASP A 109 12.24 -10.05 -11.04
CA ASP A 109 13.67 -9.65 -11.06
C ASP A 109 14.03 -8.65 -9.96
N LYS A 110 13.10 -7.75 -9.63
CA LYS A 110 13.29 -6.69 -8.64
C LYS A 110 11.98 -6.37 -7.91
N PHE A 111 11.99 -6.53 -6.59
CA PHE A 111 10.87 -6.20 -5.71
C PHE A 111 11.27 -5.07 -4.74
N LYS A 112 10.56 -3.94 -4.81
CA LYS A 112 10.76 -2.80 -3.90
C LYS A 112 9.69 -2.81 -2.82
N ILE A 113 10.11 -2.79 -1.56
CA ILE A 113 9.23 -2.71 -0.40
C ILE A 113 9.45 -1.36 0.27
N VAL A 114 8.37 -0.63 0.55
CA VAL A 114 8.37 0.58 1.39
C VAL A 114 7.37 0.33 2.51
N ALA A 115 7.86 0.32 3.75
CA ALA A 115 7.07 -0.01 4.93
C ALA A 115 7.21 1.09 5.97
N CYS A 116 6.09 1.72 6.32
CA CYS A 116 6.02 2.66 7.44
C CYS A 116 5.77 1.90 8.75
N ASN A 117 6.14 2.52 9.87
CA ASN A 117 5.84 1.99 11.19
C ASN A 117 4.32 1.81 11.39
N SER A 118 3.88 0.68 11.93
CA SER A 118 2.47 0.38 12.19
C SER A 118 1.91 1.13 13.40
N LYS A 119 2.79 1.62 14.30
CA LYS A 119 2.39 2.53 15.39
C LYS A 119 1.91 3.86 14.81
N LYS A 120 0.90 4.48 15.44
CA LYS A 120 0.43 5.80 15.03
C LYS A 120 1.52 6.83 15.32
N ALA A 121 1.66 7.83 14.45
CA ALA A 121 2.49 8.99 14.72
C ALA A 121 2.04 9.65 16.04
N GLY A 122 2.88 9.58 17.08
CA GLY A 122 2.60 10.10 18.42
C GLY A 122 2.54 9.05 19.55
N ASP A 123 2.50 7.76 19.23
CA ASP A 123 2.59 6.70 20.24
C ASP A 123 4.08 6.32 20.44
N MET A 124 4.75 6.90 21.45
CA MET A 124 6.05 6.39 21.96
C MET A 124 5.84 5.09 22.74
#